data_AF-A0A424KYF8-F1
#
_entry.id   AF-A0A424KYF8-F1
#
_cell.length_a   1.000
_cell.length_b   1.000
_cell.length_c   1.000
_cell.angle_alpha   90.00
_cell.angle_beta   90.00
_cell.angle_gamma   90.00
#
_symmetry.space_group_name_H-M   'P 1'
#
loop_
_entity.id
_entity.type
_entity.pdbx_description
1 polymer ?
#
loop_
_entity_poly.entity_id
_entity_poly.type
_entity_poly.pdbx_seq_one_letter_code
_entity_poly.pdbx_strand_id
1 'polypeptide(L)'
;MITSRDEGFRRRDDTPRKVRNGIRLRSKDEEIVFNWPAGPWLENVLSGFDDAARMEGLEFARKGQTILLNVEPARITATVQDVAARPHELRIEFDPISRDDWDQIVNSMAREARYTAKLVSGEVSPEIAEPFAAAGVTLLPEPEQIRFACNCGQSKCRHAVTAAYLMAERMDGDPLLILTLRGLFGPRFLERLQEARLLATSGVSRAHPIPGAAASVRGLPAMEESLETFWSPGPGLDAFKRERRIEHAPQALLRRLGNAPLDGRFPLVGLLASIYDSVAGAARARLSELDDVAMAAAPPPPDTDNPDSDETD
;
A
#
# COMPACT_ATOMS: atom_id res chain seq x y z
N MET A 1 20.45 -21.82 -68.53
CA MET A 1 20.85 -20.58 -67.81
C MET A 1 20.70 -20.87 -66.33
N ILE A 2 21.80 -21.30 -65.70
CA ILE A 2 21.82 -21.71 -64.30
C ILE A 2 21.89 -20.42 -63.48
N THR A 3 20.84 -20.10 -62.74
CA THR A 3 20.84 -18.98 -61.80
C THR A 3 21.87 -19.28 -60.71
N SER A 4 22.83 -18.36 -60.58
CA SER A 4 23.91 -18.42 -59.60
C SER A 4 23.35 -18.60 -58.19
N ARG A 5 23.96 -19.53 -57.45
CA ARG A 5 23.60 -19.92 -56.09
C ARG A 5 24.28 -19.03 -55.03
N ASP A 6 24.85 -17.89 -55.44
CA ASP A 6 25.70 -17.00 -54.61
C ASP A 6 25.03 -15.70 -54.14
N GLU A 7 23.76 -15.45 -54.48
CA GLU A 7 23.00 -14.37 -53.84
C GLU A 7 22.45 -14.85 -52.49
N GLY A 8 23.37 -15.11 -51.55
CA GLY A 8 23.02 -15.23 -50.14
C GLY A 8 22.23 -13.99 -49.70
N PHE A 9 21.23 -14.21 -48.85
CA PHE A 9 20.27 -13.22 -48.35
C PHE A 9 20.98 -12.01 -47.70
N ARG A 10 21.45 -11.04 -48.49
CA ARG A 10 22.02 -9.78 -47.99
C ARG A 10 20.86 -8.99 -47.42
N ARG A 11 20.80 -8.86 -46.09
CA ARG A 11 19.83 -7.95 -45.45
C ARG A 11 20.09 -6.54 -45.99
N ARG A 12 19.03 -5.82 -46.33
CA ARG A 12 19.13 -4.37 -46.58
C ARG A 12 19.66 -3.70 -45.32
N ASP A 13 20.69 -2.89 -45.48
CA ASP A 13 21.41 -2.26 -44.37
C ASP A 13 20.52 -1.37 -43.49
N ASP A 14 19.32 -0.99 -43.94
CA ASP A 14 18.41 -0.11 -43.20
C ASP A 14 17.36 -0.83 -42.34
N THR A 15 17.35 -2.18 -42.32
CA THR A 15 16.30 -2.93 -41.61
C THR A 15 16.72 -3.29 -40.19
N PRO A 16 15.96 -2.93 -39.14
CA PRO A 16 16.26 -3.33 -37.77
C PRO A 16 16.35 -4.86 -37.63
N ARG A 17 17.36 -5.33 -36.90
CA ARG A 17 17.54 -6.77 -36.68
C ARG A 17 16.46 -7.25 -35.72
N LYS A 18 15.75 -8.33 -36.07
CA LYS A 18 14.71 -8.90 -35.21
C LYS A 18 15.31 -9.49 -33.93
N VAL A 19 14.72 -9.16 -32.79
CA VAL A 19 14.97 -9.84 -31.51
C VAL A 19 14.05 -11.05 -31.38
N ARG A 20 14.60 -12.18 -30.95
CA ARG A 20 13.80 -13.35 -30.60
C ARG A 20 13.26 -13.17 -29.18
N ASN A 21 11.93 -13.24 -29.02
CA ASN A 21 11.24 -13.09 -27.73
C ASN A 21 11.54 -11.74 -27.03
N GLY A 22 11.72 -10.67 -27.80
CA GLY A 22 11.93 -9.35 -27.21
C GLY A 22 10.69 -8.85 -26.47
N ILE A 23 10.93 -8.01 -25.46
CA ILE A 23 9.92 -7.32 -24.68
C ILE A 23 9.19 -6.35 -25.62
N ARG A 24 7.87 -6.46 -25.66
CA ARG A 24 7.00 -5.67 -26.53
C ARG A 24 5.81 -5.14 -25.77
N LEU A 25 5.26 -4.04 -26.27
CA LEU A 25 3.96 -3.56 -25.83
C LEU A 25 2.89 -4.62 -26.08
N ARG A 26 2.01 -4.80 -25.10
CA ARG A 26 0.83 -5.67 -25.17
C ARG A 26 -0.34 -4.97 -25.84
N SER A 27 -0.53 -3.67 -25.59
CA SER A 27 -1.57 -2.90 -26.28
C SER A 27 -1.31 -2.85 -27.78
N LYS A 28 -2.38 -3.09 -28.55
CA LYS A 28 -2.40 -3.00 -30.01
C LYS A 28 -3.19 -1.78 -30.50
N ASP A 29 -3.68 -0.97 -29.58
CA ASP A 29 -4.54 0.16 -29.90
C ASP A 29 -3.74 1.20 -30.67
N GLU A 30 -4.39 1.86 -31.64
CA GLU A 30 -3.74 2.90 -32.45
C GLU A 30 -3.30 4.06 -31.57
N GLU A 31 -4.19 4.51 -30.69
CA GLU A 31 -3.95 5.48 -29.63
C GLU A 31 -3.78 4.75 -28.29
N ILE A 32 -2.63 4.98 -27.64
CA ILE A 32 -2.31 4.37 -26.35
C ILE A 32 -2.60 5.39 -25.25
N VAL A 33 -3.57 5.09 -24.41
CA VAL A 33 -3.91 5.89 -23.24
C VAL A 33 -3.57 5.09 -22.00
N PHE A 34 -2.66 5.60 -21.19
CA PHE A 34 -2.31 5.02 -19.89
C PHE A 34 -3.01 5.77 -18.76
N ASN A 35 -3.34 5.07 -17.69
CA ASN A 35 -3.93 5.68 -16.50
C ASN A 35 -2.89 6.50 -15.74
N TRP A 36 -3.35 7.29 -14.77
CA TRP A 36 -2.45 7.91 -13.81
C TRP A 36 -1.82 6.82 -12.92
N PRO A 37 -0.51 6.85 -12.63
CA PRO A 37 0.48 7.89 -12.98
C PRO A 37 1.17 7.72 -14.33
N ALA A 38 1.02 6.57 -15.00
CA ALA A 38 1.79 6.19 -16.19
C ALA A 38 1.64 7.15 -17.38
N GLY A 39 0.43 7.64 -17.67
CA GLY A 39 0.17 8.57 -18.76
C GLY A 39 0.94 9.90 -18.61
N PRO A 40 0.65 10.70 -17.55
CA PRO A 40 1.37 11.94 -17.30
C PRO A 40 2.88 11.76 -17.09
N TRP A 41 3.30 10.62 -16.52
CA TRP A 41 4.73 10.28 -16.45
C TRP A 41 5.36 10.17 -17.83
N LEU A 42 4.70 9.46 -18.77
CA LEU A 42 5.20 9.29 -20.13
C LEU A 42 5.27 10.63 -20.87
N GLU A 43 4.26 11.49 -20.69
CA GLU A 43 4.24 12.85 -21.25
C GLU A 43 5.46 13.67 -20.79
N ASN A 44 5.75 13.68 -19.48
CA ASN A 44 6.92 14.37 -18.93
C ASN A 44 8.23 13.81 -19.47
N VAL A 45 8.38 12.48 -19.49
CA VAL A 45 9.59 11.79 -19.98
C VAL A 45 9.83 12.10 -21.45
N LEU A 46 8.79 12.10 -22.27
CA LEU A 46 8.90 12.37 -23.71
C LEU A 46 8.88 13.86 -24.04
N SER A 47 8.84 14.74 -23.05
CA SER A 47 8.85 16.18 -23.28
C SER A 47 10.08 16.61 -24.08
N GLY A 48 9.83 17.32 -25.18
CA GLY A 48 10.86 17.80 -26.08
C GLY A 48 11.57 16.72 -26.93
N PHE A 49 11.01 15.51 -27.05
CA PHE A 49 11.33 14.59 -28.15
C PHE A 49 10.55 15.00 -29.40
N ASP A 50 11.17 14.88 -30.58
CA ASP A 50 10.48 15.11 -31.85
C ASP A 50 9.51 13.98 -32.21
N ASP A 51 8.57 14.28 -33.11
CA ASP A 51 7.52 13.34 -33.51
C ASP A 51 8.07 12.11 -34.25
N ALA A 52 9.19 12.26 -34.98
CA ALA A 52 9.81 11.14 -35.69
C ALA A 52 10.35 10.09 -34.71
N ALA A 53 11.13 10.51 -33.72
CA ALA A 53 11.64 9.65 -32.65
C ALA A 53 10.51 9.00 -31.85
N ARG A 54 9.42 9.75 -31.59
CA ARG A 54 8.22 9.23 -30.92
C ARG A 54 7.55 8.11 -31.72
N MET A 55 7.30 8.34 -33.01
CA MET A 55 6.68 7.35 -33.90
C MET A 55 7.56 6.11 -34.07
N GLU A 56 8.86 6.28 -34.37
CA GLU A 56 9.80 5.18 -34.54
C GLU A 56 9.96 4.36 -33.25
N GLY A 57 10.11 5.04 -32.11
CA GLY A 57 10.29 4.40 -30.82
C GLY A 57 9.07 3.58 -30.39
N LEU A 58 7.86 4.10 -30.64
CA LEU A 58 6.62 3.37 -30.42
C LEU A 58 6.53 2.13 -31.32
N GLU A 59 6.92 2.25 -32.60
CA GLU A 59 6.93 1.12 -33.52
C GLU A 59 7.89 0.01 -33.06
N PHE A 60 9.08 0.39 -32.55
CA PHE A 60 10.05 -0.54 -31.98
C PHE A 60 9.52 -1.24 -30.73
N ALA A 61 8.80 -0.50 -29.87
CA ALA A 61 8.15 -1.05 -28.68
C ALA A 61 7.08 -2.08 -29.06
N ARG A 62 6.27 -1.82 -30.10
CA ARG A 62 5.28 -2.78 -30.63
C ARG A 62 5.93 -4.00 -31.29
N LYS A 63 7.03 -3.82 -32.02
CA LYS A 63 7.77 -4.89 -32.73
C LYS A 63 8.55 -5.82 -31.79
N GLY A 64 8.73 -5.44 -30.53
CA GLY A 64 9.48 -6.23 -29.55
C GLY A 64 10.97 -6.19 -29.77
N GLN A 65 11.52 -5.00 -30.03
CA GLN A 65 12.96 -4.81 -30.25
C GLN A 65 13.77 -4.68 -28.96
N THR A 66 13.12 -4.68 -27.81
CA THR A 66 13.79 -4.58 -26.51
C THR A 66 14.21 -5.96 -26.04
N ILE A 67 15.50 -6.14 -25.79
CA ILE A 67 16.09 -7.38 -25.27
C ILE A 67 15.93 -7.43 -23.75
N LEU A 68 16.21 -6.30 -23.09
CA LEU A 68 16.22 -6.18 -21.63
C LEU A 68 15.61 -4.84 -21.23
N LEU A 69 14.84 -4.84 -20.14
CA LEU A 69 14.30 -3.65 -19.49
C LEU A 69 14.29 -3.89 -17.97
N ASN A 70 15.18 -3.20 -17.26
CA ASN A 70 15.27 -3.25 -15.81
C ASN A 70 14.92 -1.90 -15.20
N VAL A 71 14.34 -1.97 -14.00
CA VAL A 71 13.94 -0.81 -13.21
C VAL A 71 14.66 -0.90 -11.88
N GLU A 72 15.38 0.16 -11.55
CA GLU A 72 16.11 0.36 -10.31
C GLU A 72 15.64 1.67 -9.66
N PRO A 73 15.92 1.90 -8.37
CA PRO A 73 15.65 3.19 -7.75
C PRO A 73 16.26 4.34 -8.57
N ALA A 74 15.41 5.27 -9.01
CA ALA A 74 15.77 6.44 -9.82
C ALA A 74 16.42 6.14 -11.19
N ARG A 75 16.30 4.90 -11.70
CA ARG A 75 16.92 4.52 -12.97
C ARG A 75 16.15 3.44 -13.73
N ILE A 76 16.07 3.60 -15.04
CA ILE A 76 15.66 2.57 -15.99
C ILE A 76 16.87 2.24 -16.85
N THR A 77 17.18 0.97 -17.05
CA THR A 77 18.18 0.52 -18.02
C THR A 77 17.54 -0.39 -19.04
N ALA A 78 17.86 -0.18 -20.32
CA ALA A 78 17.32 -0.99 -21.40
C ALA A 78 18.37 -1.32 -22.44
N THR A 79 18.13 -2.44 -23.14
CA THR A 79 18.92 -2.86 -24.29
C THR A 79 17.99 -3.03 -25.48
N VAL A 80 18.14 -2.20 -26.50
CA VAL A 80 17.23 -2.16 -27.66
C VAL A 80 18.02 -2.51 -28.93
N GLN A 81 17.54 -3.51 -29.65
CA GLN A 81 18.11 -3.89 -30.93
C GLN A 81 17.63 -2.95 -32.03
N ASP A 82 18.56 -2.57 -32.90
CA ASP A 82 18.28 -1.74 -34.06
C ASP A 82 18.94 -2.34 -35.31
N VAL A 83 19.27 -1.51 -36.29
CA VAL A 83 20.05 -1.86 -37.48
C VAL A 83 21.44 -2.40 -37.13
N ALA A 84 22.12 -1.76 -36.17
CA ALA A 84 23.48 -2.09 -35.77
C ALA A 84 23.62 -3.54 -35.29
N ALA A 85 24.78 -4.16 -35.55
CA ALA A 85 25.04 -5.53 -35.13
C ALA A 85 25.03 -5.72 -33.61
N ARG A 86 25.49 -4.70 -32.87
CA ARG A 86 25.41 -4.65 -31.41
C ARG A 86 24.15 -3.87 -31.00
N PRO A 87 23.33 -4.39 -30.07
CA PRO A 87 22.22 -3.64 -29.51
C PRO A 87 22.66 -2.33 -28.84
N HIS A 88 21.77 -1.35 -28.80
CA HIS A 88 21.99 -0.11 -28.09
C HIS A 88 21.66 -0.28 -26.61
N GLU A 89 22.57 0.20 -25.76
CA GLU A 89 22.38 0.25 -24.32
C GLU A 89 22.02 1.69 -23.95
N LEU A 90 20.96 1.81 -23.16
CA LEU A 90 20.51 3.10 -22.67
C LEU A 90 20.14 3.06 -21.19
N ARG A 91 20.21 4.23 -20.58
CA ARG A 91 19.71 4.51 -19.24
C ARG A 91 18.91 5.80 -19.22
N ILE A 92 17.81 5.78 -18.48
CA ILE A 92 16.99 6.94 -18.14
C ILE A 92 17.11 7.11 -16.63
N GLU A 93 17.57 8.26 -16.18
CA GLU A 93 17.81 8.57 -14.78
C GLU A 93 16.93 9.72 -14.32
N PHE A 94 16.53 9.66 -13.06
CA PHE A 94 15.65 10.63 -12.43
C PHE A 94 16.36 11.23 -11.21
N ASP A 95 16.12 12.50 -10.91
CA ASP A 95 16.59 13.07 -9.64
C ASP A 95 15.81 12.44 -8.48
N PRO A 96 16.46 11.75 -7.52
CA PRO A 96 15.75 11.08 -6.44
C PRO A 96 15.20 12.10 -5.43
N ILE A 97 14.07 11.77 -4.80
CA ILE A 97 13.58 12.50 -3.63
C ILE A 97 14.53 12.25 -2.46
N SER A 98 14.85 13.29 -1.70
CA SER A 98 15.79 13.19 -0.58
C SER A 98 15.24 12.30 0.54
N ARG A 99 16.13 11.79 1.40
CA ARG A 99 15.71 10.96 2.53
C ARG A 99 14.76 11.72 3.48
N ASP A 100 15.08 12.98 3.75
CA ASP A 100 14.32 13.82 4.67
C ASP A 100 12.92 14.13 4.11
N ASP A 101 12.82 14.42 2.81
CA ASP A 101 11.53 14.61 2.14
C ASP A 101 10.70 13.33 2.17
N TRP A 102 11.32 12.16 1.93
CA TRP A 102 10.63 10.88 2.07
C TRP A 102 10.09 10.66 3.49
N ASP A 103 10.87 11.00 4.52
CA ASP A 103 10.41 10.90 5.92
C ASP A 103 9.23 11.86 6.18
N GLN A 104 9.27 13.09 5.65
CA GLN A 104 8.16 14.05 5.75
C GLN A 104 6.90 13.53 5.04
N ILE A 105 7.03 13.01 3.82
CA ILE A 105 5.92 12.45 3.02
C ILE A 105 5.29 11.26 3.75
N VAL A 106 6.10 10.31 4.20
CA VAL A 106 5.61 9.11 4.91
C VAL A 106 4.87 9.51 6.19
N ASN A 107 5.42 10.44 6.98
CA ASN A 107 4.80 10.91 8.21
C ASN A 107 3.49 11.67 7.96
N SER A 108 3.43 12.47 6.89
CA SER A 108 2.22 13.17 6.48
C SER A 108 1.14 12.16 6.06
N MET A 109 1.48 11.22 5.18
CA MET A 109 0.55 10.20 4.68
C MET A 109 0.07 9.25 5.77
N ALA A 110 0.91 8.93 6.76
CA ALA A 110 0.54 8.06 7.87
C ALA A 110 -0.58 8.63 8.76
N ARG A 111 -0.78 9.96 8.77
CA ARG A 111 -1.86 10.62 9.53
C ARG A 111 -3.23 10.43 8.88
N GLU A 112 -3.28 10.13 7.59
CA GLU A 112 -4.52 10.09 6.82
C GLU A 112 -4.79 8.70 6.25
N ALA A 113 -5.79 8.03 6.82
CA ALA A 113 -6.05 6.62 6.54
C ALA A 113 -6.31 6.30 5.05
N ARG A 114 -6.82 7.27 4.28
CA ARG A 114 -7.16 7.13 2.86
C ARG A 114 -5.95 6.79 1.98
N TYR A 115 -4.79 7.39 2.24
CA TYR A 115 -3.62 7.21 1.40
C TYR A 115 -3.02 5.81 1.57
N THR A 116 -2.91 5.33 2.81
CA THR A 116 -2.45 3.96 3.06
C THR A 116 -3.38 2.93 2.44
N ALA A 117 -4.70 3.12 2.56
CA ALA A 117 -5.67 2.16 2.05
C ALA A 117 -5.54 1.99 0.52
N LYS A 118 -5.47 3.10 -0.22
CA LYS A 118 -5.27 3.11 -1.68
C LYS A 118 -3.93 2.47 -2.06
N LEU A 119 -2.83 2.85 -1.41
CA LEU A 119 -1.51 2.34 -1.78
C LEU A 119 -1.32 0.85 -1.45
N VAL A 120 -1.91 0.37 -0.36
CA VAL A 120 -1.91 -1.07 -0.03
C VAL A 120 -2.75 -1.88 -1.02
N SER A 121 -3.81 -1.30 -1.60
CA SER A 121 -4.55 -1.94 -2.69
C SER A 121 -3.86 -1.80 -4.06
N GLY A 122 -2.66 -1.22 -4.13
CA GLY A 122 -1.93 -1.00 -5.37
C GLY A 122 -2.46 0.17 -6.20
N GLU A 123 -3.38 0.97 -5.65
CA GLU A 123 -3.95 2.14 -6.31
C GLU A 123 -3.09 3.38 -6.03
N VAL A 124 -2.59 3.98 -7.10
CA VAL A 124 -1.92 5.28 -7.08
C VAL A 124 -2.86 6.18 -7.86
N SER A 125 -3.60 7.07 -7.18
CA SER A 125 -4.52 8.06 -7.78
C SER A 125 -3.96 9.49 -7.66
N PRO A 126 -4.38 10.49 -8.45
CA PRO A 126 -3.83 11.85 -8.41
C PRO A 126 -3.72 12.48 -7.01
N GLU A 127 -4.67 12.18 -6.10
CA GLU A 127 -4.63 12.59 -4.68
C GLU A 127 -3.35 12.15 -3.93
N ILE A 128 -2.69 11.07 -4.37
CA ILE A 128 -1.42 10.59 -3.81
C ILE A 128 -0.29 11.60 -4.06
N ALA A 129 -0.43 12.52 -5.01
CA ALA A 129 0.55 13.58 -5.24
C ALA A 129 0.48 14.72 -4.20
N GLU A 130 -0.63 14.89 -3.49
CA GLU A 130 -0.82 16.00 -2.54
C GLU A 130 0.23 16.01 -1.41
N PRO A 131 0.58 14.87 -0.76
CA PRO A 131 1.59 14.85 0.29
C PRO A 131 3.00 15.14 -0.22
N PHE A 132 3.28 14.86 -1.50
CA PHE A 132 4.55 15.21 -2.15
C PHE A 132 4.63 16.73 -2.34
N ALA A 133 3.56 17.33 -2.90
CA ALA A 133 3.49 18.78 -3.10
C ALA A 133 3.60 19.55 -1.77
N ALA A 134 3.00 19.03 -0.69
CA ALA A 134 3.13 19.59 0.65
C ALA A 134 4.56 19.53 1.22
N ALA A 135 5.39 18.59 0.74
CA ALA A 135 6.82 18.51 1.05
C ALA A 135 7.69 19.32 0.06
N GLY A 136 7.09 20.08 -0.86
CA GLY A 136 7.82 20.88 -1.84
C GLY A 136 8.45 20.09 -2.99
N VAL A 137 8.04 18.83 -3.18
CA VAL A 137 8.54 17.95 -4.25
C VAL A 137 7.40 17.41 -5.11
N THR A 138 7.70 16.95 -6.31
CA THR A 138 6.73 16.33 -7.22
C THR A 138 6.89 14.81 -7.24
N LEU A 139 5.75 14.10 -7.26
CA LEU A 139 5.72 12.64 -7.45
C LEU A 139 6.06 12.25 -8.89
N LEU A 140 5.52 12.99 -9.86
CA LEU A 140 5.90 12.84 -11.26
C LEU A 140 7.18 13.67 -11.48
N PRO A 141 8.27 13.07 -11.99
CA PRO A 141 9.49 13.82 -12.27
C PRO A 141 9.21 14.89 -13.32
N GLU A 142 9.74 16.09 -13.10
CA GLU A 142 9.70 17.18 -14.08
C GLU A 142 10.71 16.90 -15.21
N PRO A 143 10.49 17.39 -16.45
CA PRO A 143 11.40 17.13 -17.57
C PRO A 143 12.88 17.45 -17.27
N GLU A 144 13.15 18.48 -16.48
CA GLU A 144 14.48 18.93 -16.07
C GLU A 144 15.18 17.92 -15.14
N GLN A 145 14.42 17.10 -14.43
CA GLN A 145 14.89 16.07 -13.51
C GLN A 145 15.20 14.75 -14.21
N ILE A 146 15.07 14.68 -15.55
CA ILE A 146 15.19 13.45 -16.33
C ILE A 146 16.42 13.53 -17.24
N ARG A 147 17.33 12.57 -17.07
CA ARG A 147 18.57 12.46 -17.86
C ARG A 147 18.58 11.20 -18.70
N PHE A 148 18.91 11.35 -19.98
CA PHE A 148 19.00 10.24 -20.93
C PHE A 148 20.45 10.03 -21.35
N ALA A 149 20.89 8.77 -21.36
CA ALA A 149 22.15 8.38 -21.97
C ALA A 149 21.92 7.13 -22.83
N CYS A 150 22.32 7.20 -24.10
CA CYS A 150 22.25 6.09 -25.03
C CYS A 150 23.56 6.03 -25.82
N ASN A 151 24.08 4.84 -26.06
CA ASN A 151 25.29 4.64 -26.86
C ASN A 151 25.07 4.85 -28.38
N CYS A 152 23.86 5.22 -28.83
CA CYS A 152 23.57 5.58 -30.22
C CYS A 152 24.09 6.98 -30.63
N GLY A 153 24.60 7.77 -29.66
CA GLY A 153 25.14 9.10 -29.89
C GLY A 153 24.14 10.24 -29.72
N GLN A 154 22.89 9.95 -29.39
CA GLN A 154 21.84 10.95 -29.12
C GLN A 154 21.15 10.67 -27.77
N SER A 155 20.92 11.72 -26.97
CA SER A 155 20.20 11.60 -25.70
C SER A 155 18.70 11.36 -25.93
N LYS A 156 18.09 12.11 -26.84
CA LYS A 156 16.67 12.01 -27.22
C LYS A 156 16.47 11.13 -28.46
N CYS A 157 16.75 9.84 -28.33
CA CYS A 157 16.66 8.87 -29.43
C CYS A 157 15.39 8.02 -29.37
N ARG A 158 15.05 7.35 -30.49
CA ARG A 158 13.96 6.36 -30.55
C ARG A 158 14.11 5.22 -29.52
N HIS A 159 15.33 4.85 -29.13
CA HIS A 159 15.54 3.78 -28.13
C HIS A 159 15.05 4.21 -26.73
N ALA A 160 15.25 5.48 -26.37
CA ALA A 160 14.73 6.05 -25.12
C ALA A 160 13.19 6.08 -25.14
N VAL A 161 12.60 6.46 -26.28
CA VAL A 161 11.16 6.40 -26.50
C VAL A 161 10.64 4.95 -26.34
N THR A 162 11.30 3.98 -26.96
CA THR A 162 10.94 2.56 -26.84
C THR A 162 10.93 2.10 -25.39
N ALA A 163 11.96 2.44 -24.61
CA ALA A 163 12.02 2.10 -23.19
C ALA A 163 10.94 2.82 -22.37
N ALA A 164 10.66 4.09 -22.68
CA ALA A 164 9.64 4.89 -22.00
C ALA A 164 8.24 4.29 -22.18
N TYR A 165 7.84 3.91 -23.40
CA TYR A 165 6.54 3.26 -23.63
C TYR A 165 6.40 1.93 -22.89
N LEU A 166 7.42 1.07 -22.94
CA LEU A 166 7.39 -0.21 -22.22
C LEU A 166 7.34 -0.01 -20.70
N MET A 167 8.02 1.01 -20.20
CA MET A 167 7.96 1.37 -18.79
C MET A 167 6.58 1.92 -18.40
N ALA A 168 5.96 2.74 -19.25
CA ALA A 168 4.62 3.25 -19.02
C ALA A 168 3.59 2.10 -18.96
N GLU A 169 3.64 1.12 -19.88
CA GLU A 169 2.76 -0.05 -19.83
C GLU A 169 3.01 -0.90 -18.57
N ARG A 170 4.28 -1.03 -18.14
CA ARG A 170 4.59 -1.73 -16.89
C ARG A 170 4.07 -0.98 -15.66
N MET A 171 4.15 0.35 -15.67
CA MET A 171 3.66 1.22 -14.60
C MET A 171 2.13 1.27 -14.55
N ASP A 172 1.46 1.19 -15.70
CA ASP A 172 -0.01 1.10 -15.75
C ASP A 172 -0.52 -0.19 -15.07
N GLY A 173 0.24 -1.29 -15.16
CA GLY A 173 -0.02 -2.53 -14.43
C GLY A 173 0.51 -2.60 -12.99
N ASP A 174 1.54 -1.81 -12.66
CA ASP A 174 2.13 -1.70 -11.31
C ASP A 174 2.44 -0.21 -10.99
N PRO A 175 1.44 0.54 -10.51
CA PRO A 175 1.57 1.98 -10.32
C PRO A 175 2.61 2.39 -9.28
N LEU A 176 2.98 1.52 -8.34
CA LEU A 176 3.99 1.80 -7.31
C LEU A 176 5.40 1.95 -7.89
N LEU A 177 5.61 1.57 -9.16
CA LEU A 177 6.86 1.81 -9.86
C LEU A 177 7.21 3.31 -9.95
N ILE A 178 6.23 4.22 -9.91
CA ILE A 178 6.53 5.66 -9.86
C ILE A 178 7.38 6.02 -8.63
N LEU A 179 7.12 5.42 -7.47
CA LEU A 179 7.91 5.65 -6.24
C LEU A 179 9.34 5.15 -6.43
N THR A 180 9.49 4.02 -7.11
CA THR A 180 10.80 3.44 -7.44
C THR A 180 11.58 4.38 -8.35
N LEU A 181 10.94 4.96 -9.37
CA LEU A 181 11.56 5.97 -10.22
C LEU A 181 11.88 7.28 -9.48
N ARG A 182 11.22 7.57 -8.36
CA ARG A 182 11.58 8.68 -7.45
C ARG A 182 12.64 8.31 -6.40
N GLY A 183 13.22 7.11 -6.49
CA GLY A 183 14.38 6.69 -5.70
C GLY A 183 14.08 5.80 -4.50
N LEU A 184 12.82 5.39 -4.29
CA LEU A 184 12.46 4.48 -3.20
C LEU A 184 11.62 3.31 -3.71
N PHE A 185 12.11 2.09 -3.47
CA PHE A 185 11.40 0.88 -3.87
C PHE A 185 9.98 0.84 -3.31
N GLY A 186 8.98 0.65 -4.18
CA GLY A 186 7.55 0.75 -3.82
C GLY A 186 7.15 -0.08 -2.59
N PRO A 187 7.47 -1.38 -2.52
CA PRO A 187 7.22 -2.20 -1.33
C PRO A 187 7.87 -1.65 -0.06
N ARG A 188 9.10 -1.10 -0.15
CA ARG A 188 9.78 -0.47 1.00
C ARG A 188 9.06 0.81 1.45
N PHE A 189 8.48 1.57 0.52
CA PHE A 189 7.64 2.71 0.89
C PHE A 189 6.37 2.26 1.64
N LEU A 190 5.71 1.19 1.20
CA LEU A 190 4.53 0.64 1.89
C LEU A 190 4.88 0.18 3.32
N GLU A 191 6.02 -0.51 3.49
CA GLU A 191 6.51 -0.90 4.82
C GLU A 191 6.71 0.32 5.73
N ARG A 192 7.44 1.35 5.26
CA ARG A 192 7.66 2.59 6.02
C ARG A 192 6.34 3.28 6.39
N LEU A 193 5.37 3.28 5.48
CA LEU A 193 4.05 3.87 5.72
C LEU A 193 3.26 3.09 6.78
N GLN A 194 3.33 1.76 6.76
CA GLN A 194 2.70 0.92 7.79
C GLN A 194 3.37 1.10 9.16
N GLU A 195 4.70 1.11 9.23
CA GLU A 195 5.46 1.37 10.45
C GLU A 195 5.11 2.74 11.05
N ALA A 196 5.16 3.80 10.23
CA ALA A 196 4.81 5.16 10.65
C ALA A 196 3.38 5.26 11.18
N ARG A 197 2.44 4.53 10.56
CA ARG A 197 1.05 4.50 11.01
C ARG A 197 0.90 3.77 12.35
N LEU A 198 1.61 2.67 12.57
CA LEU A 198 1.60 1.98 13.86
C LEU A 198 2.12 2.91 14.97
N LEU A 199 3.18 3.67 14.70
CA LEU A 199 3.70 4.67 15.63
C LEU A 199 2.71 5.82 15.85
N ALA A 200 2.15 6.41 14.78
CA ALA A 200 1.18 7.50 14.90
C ALA A 200 -0.11 7.08 15.65
N THR A 201 -0.55 5.83 15.47
CA THR A 201 -1.77 5.30 16.08
C THR A 201 -1.54 4.63 17.44
N SER A 202 -0.30 4.37 17.84
CA SER A 202 0.03 3.75 19.14
C SER A 202 -0.39 4.59 20.36
N GLY A 203 -0.73 5.88 20.17
CA GLY A 203 -1.37 6.72 21.19
C GLY A 203 -2.90 6.90 21.06
N VAL A 204 -3.49 6.63 19.88
CA VAL A 204 -4.90 7.01 19.55
C VAL A 204 -5.78 5.79 19.27
N SER A 205 -5.21 4.65 18.88
CA SER A 205 -5.91 3.39 18.69
C SER A 205 -5.49 2.38 19.75
N ARG A 206 -5.97 2.60 20.98
CA ARG A 206 -6.15 1.50 21.92
C ARG A 206 -7.32 0.66 21.40
N ALA A 207 -7.05 -0.33 20.55
CA ALA A 207 -8.07 -1.30 20.10
C ALA A 207 -8.73 -2.00 21.31
N HIS A 208 -8.00 -2.09 22.42
CA HIS A 208 -8.56 -2.22 23.75
C HIS A 208 -7.82 -1.24 24.66
N PRO A 209 -8.48 -0.47 25.55
CA PRO A 209 -7.77 -0.06 26.74
C PRO A 209 -7.26 -1.34 27.37
N ILE A 210 -5.95 -1.42 27.60
CA ILE A 210 -5.45 -2.36 28.59
C ILE A 210 -6.31 -2.07 29.83
N PRO A 211 -7.12 -3.03 30.31
CA PRO A 211 -8.01 -2.76 31.44
C PRO A 211 -7.14 -2.18 32.55
N GLY A 212 -7.70 -1.25 33.35
CA GLY A 212 -6.98 -0.68 34.51
C GLY A 212 -6.32 -1.76 35.39
N ALA A 213 -6.82 -3.00 35.30
CA ALA A 213 -6.21 -4.24 35.76
C ALA A 213 -4.68 -4.34 35.58
N ALA A 214 -4.11 -4.03 34.41
CA ALA A 214 -2.65 -4.18 34.20
C ALA A 214 -1.84 -3.07 34.90
N ALA A 215 -2.43 -1.89 35.10
CA ALA A 215 -1.83 -0.85 35.93
C ALA A 215 -1.87 -1.23 37.42
N SER A 216 -2.93 -1.92 37.85
CA SER A 216 -3.05 -2.44 39.23
C SER A 216 -2.15 -3.65 39.52
N VAL A 217 -1.60 -4.35 38.53
CA VAL A 217 -0.61 -5.43 38.75
C VAL A 217 0.61 -4.91 39.53
N ARG A 218 0.98 -3.64 39.37
CA ARG A 218 2.12 -3.04 40.07
C ARG A 218 1.87 -2.74 41.56
N GLY A 219 0.63 -2.85 42.02
CA GLY A 219 0.23 -2.62 43.42
C GLY A 219 -0.17 -3.88 44.17
N LEU A 220 0.00 -5.06 43.58
CA LEU A 220 -0.30 -6.33 44.25
C LEU A 220 0.83 -6.68 45.24
N PRO A 221 0.49 -7.26 46.41
CA PRO A 221 1.48 -7.79 47.34
C PRO A 221 2.31 -8.91 46.68
N ALA A 222 3.46 -9.23 47.27
CA ALA A 222 4.34 -10.27 46.76
C ALA A 222 3.59 -11.62 46.67
N MET A 223 4.02 -12.49 45.76
CA MET A 223 3.34 -13.78 45.51
C MET A 223 3.32 -14.64 46.78
N GLU A 224 4.39 -14.59 47.56
CA GLU A 224 4.55 -15.30 48.83
C GLU A 224 3.51 -14.89 49.88
N GLU A 225 3.06 -13.63 49.85
CA GLU A 225 2.03 -13.07 50.75
C GLU A 225 0.61 -13.36 50.26
N SER A 226 0.46 -13.85 49.03
CA SER A 226 -0.84 -14.09 48.38
C SER A 226 -1.18 -15.57 48.22
N LEU A 227 -0.37 -16.50 48.77
CA LEU A 227 -0.54 -17.94 48.57
C LEU A 227 -1.88 -18.48 49.06
N GLU A 228 -2.39 -17.96 50.20
CA GLU A 228 -3.66 -18.40 50.78
C GLU A 228 -4.88 -17.99 49.95
N THR A 229 -4.78 -16.87 49.23
CA THR A 229 -5.86 -16.29 48.43
C THR A 229 -5.62 -16.39 46.92
N PHE A 230 -4.54 -17.06 46.50
CA PHE A 230 -4.11 -17.17 45.11
C PHE A 230 -5.19 -17.72 44.17
N TRP A 231 -5.92 -18.73 44.65
CA TRP A 231 -7.02 -19.36 43.90
C TRP A 231 -8.36 -18.66 44.07
N SER A 232 -8.43 -17.65 44.93
CA SER A 232 -9.65 -16.88 45.16
C SER A 232 -9.70 -15.71 44.19
N PRO A 233 -10.77 -15.57 43.38
CA PRO A 233 -10.95 -14.38 42.58
C PRO A 233 -11.09 -13.18 43.52
N GLY A 234 -10.08 -12.32 43.53
CA GLY A 234 -10.12 -11.08 44.32
C GLY A 234 -11.27 -10.16 43.89
N PRO A 235 -11.55 -9.08 44.65
CA PRO A 235 -12.63 -8.15 44.37
C PRO A 235 -12.53 -7.49 42.98
N GLY A 236 -11.34 -7.49 42.38
CA GLY A 236 -11.11 -7.03 41.01
C GLY A 236 -11.90 -7.82 39.95
N LEU A 237 -12.17 -9.11 40.15
CA LEU A 237 -12.98 -9.89 39.19
C LEU A 237 -14.45 -9.46 39.23
N ASP A 238 -14.99 -9.23 40.42
CA ASP A 238 -16.38 -8.79 40.56
C ASP A 238 -16.55 -7.31 40.18
N ALA A 239 -15.51 -6.49 40.34
CA ALA A 239 -15.46 -5.15 39.77
C ALA A 239 -15.41 -5.20 38.23
N PHE A 240 -14.57 -6.07 37.66
CA PHE A 240 -14.49 -6.27 36.20
C PHE A 240 -15.80 -6.76 35.59
N LYS A 241 -16.52 -7.67 36.26
CA LYS A 241 -17.86 -8.11 35.82
C LYS A 241 -18.87 -6.96 35.78
N ARG A 242 -18.76 -6.00 36.70
CA ARG A 242 -19.63 -4.81 36.80
C ARG A 242 -19.17 -3.65 35.92
N GLU A 243 -17.95 -3.70 35.39
CA GLU A 243 -17.42 -2.64 34.54
C GLU A 243 -18.17 -2.63 33.20
N ARG A 244 -18.76 -1.48 32.86
CA ARG A 244 -19.52 -1.31 31.62
C ARG A 244 -18.59 -1.57 30.44
N ARG A 245 -18.83 -2.68 29.72
CA ARG A 245 -18.04 -3.02 28.54
C ARG A 245 -18.17 -1.91 27.51
N ILE A 246 -17.05 -1.46 26.99
CA ILE A 246 -17.01 -0.51 25.89
C ILE A 246 -17.68 -1.15 24.68
N GLU A 247 -18.70 -0.49 24.15
CA GLU A 247 -19.34 -0.91 22.91
C GLU A 247 -18.39 -0.62 21.75
N HIS A 248 -17.89 -1.69 21.14
CA HIS A 248 -17.09 -1.61 19.92
C HIS A 248 -18.00 -1.71 18.71
N ALA A 249 -17.62 -1.04 17.62
CA ALA A 249 -18.27 -1.24 16.33
C ALA A 249 -18.21 -2.73 15.95
N PRO A 250 -19.31 -3.33 15.47
CA PRO A 250 -19.35 -4.73 15.12
C PRO A 250 -18.28 -5.04 14.07
N GLN A 251 -17.57 -6.16 14.27
CA GLN A 251 -16.58 -6.68 13.35
C GLN A 251 -15.40 -5.73 13.07
N ALA A 252 -15.11 -4.75 13.94
CA ALA A 252 -14.04 -3.76 13.72
C ALA A 252 -12.67 -4.39 13.40
N LEU A 253 -12.32 -5.50 14.05
CA LEU A 253 -11.09 -6.23 13.78
C LEU A 253 -11.10 -6.90 12.40
N LEU A 254 -12.21 -7.53 12.02
CA LEU A 254 -12.35 -8.16 10.70
C LEU A 254 -12.30 -7.12 9.58
N ARG A 255 -12.94 -5.96 9.76
CA ARG A 255 -12.88 -4.85 8.81
C ARG A 255 -11.46 -4.30 8.65
N ARG A 256 -10.68 -4.26 9.73
CA ARG A 256 -9.28 -3.82 9.70
C ARG A 256 -8.35 -4.81 9.01
N LEU A 257 -8.61 -6.11 9.17
CA LEU A 257 -7.81 -7.17 8.55
C LEU A 257 -8.08 -7.29 7.05
N GLY A 258 -9.27 -6.89 6.59
CA GLY A 258 -9.63 -6.95 5.17
C GLY A 258 -9.82 -8.37 4.68
N ASN A 259 -9.88 -8.54 3.35
CA ASN A 259 -10.12 -9.85 2.73
C ASN A 259 -8.97 -10.81 2.98
N ALA A 260 -9.29 -12.05 3.33
CA ALA A 260 -8.29 -13.08 3.53
C ALA A 260 -7.65 -13.49 2.18
N PRO A 261 -6.33 -13.78 2.15
CA PRO A 261 -5.63 -14.24 0.95
C PRO A 261 -5.90 -15.71 0.60
N LEU A 262 -6.82 -16.37 1.31
CA LEU A 262 -7.14 -17.78 1.14
C LEU A 262 -8.29 -17.93 0.13
N ASP A 263 -8.07 -18.71 -0.92
CA ASP A 263 -9.12 -19.04 -1.89
C ASP A 263 -10.17 -19.98 -1.28
N GLY A 264 -11.44 -19.60 -1.39
CA GLY A 264 -12.56 -20.36 -0.84
C GLY A 264 -13.87 -20.02 -1.53
N ARG A 265 -14.88 -20.90 -1.37
CA ARG A 265 -16.20 -20.74 -1.99
C ARG A 265 -16.95 -19.48 -1.52
N PHE A 266 -16.56 -18.91 -0.38
CA PHE A 266 -17.15 -17.71 0.20
C PHE A 266 -16.06 -16.83 0.83
N PRO A 267 -16.24 -15.49 0.87
CA PRO A 267 -15.31 -14.59 1.56
C PRO A 267 -15.22 -14.92 3.05
N LEU A 268 -14.03 -15.29 3.53
CA LEU A 268 -13.79 -15.71 4.92
C LEU A 268 -14.22 -14.65 5.95
N VAL A 269 -14.02 -13.37 5.61
CA VAL A 269 -14.43 -12.23 6.44
C VAL A 269 -15.93 -12.26 6.72
N GLY A 270 -16.75 -12.54 5.69
CA GLY A 270 -18.21 -12.60 5.82
C GLY A 270 -18.68 -13.78 6.66
N LEU A 271 -18.00 -14.93 6.54
CA LEU A 271 -18.30 -16.11 7.36
C LEU A 271 -17.94 -15.87 8.82
N LEU A 272 -16.77 -15.31 9.10
CA LEU A 272 -16.36 -15.01 10.47
C LEU A 272 -17.28 -13.94 11.07
N ALA A 273 -17.63 -12.91 10.31
CA ALA A 273 -18.56 -11.88 10.72
C ALA A 273 -19.88 -12.47 11.25
N SER A 274 -20.51 -13.39 10.52
CA SER A 274 -21.78 -13.99 10.96
C SER A 274 -21.61 -14.88 12.20
N ILE A 275 -20.50 -15.62 12.31
CA ILE A 275 -20.17 -16.41 13.50
C ILE A 275 -20.00 -15.50 14.72
N TYR A 276 -19.20 -14.43 14.59
CA TYR A 276 -18.97 -13.49 15.68
C TYR A 276 -20.26 -12.79 16.13
N ASP A 277 -21.13 -12.40 15.20
CA ASP A 277 -22.41 -11.79 15.53
C ASP A 277 -23.34 -12.76 16.27
N SER A 278 -23.38 -14.02 15.84
CA SER A 278 -24.16 -15.08 16.50
C SER A 278 -23.67 -15.33 17.92
N VAL A 279 -22.36 -15.51 18.09
CA VAL A 279 -21.73 -15.74 19.41
C VAL A 279 -21.91 -14.52 20.32
N ALA A 280 -21.72 -13.30 19.79
CA ALA A 280 -21.91 -12.07 20.55
C ALA A 280 -23.37 -11.88 20.98
N GLY A 281 -24.33 -12.21 20.12
CA GLY A 281 -25.76 -12.19 20.44
C GLY A 281 -26.09 -13.16 21.58
N ALA A 282 -25.65 -14.42 21.47
CA ALA A 282 -25.86 -15.42 22.51
C ALA A 282 -25.21 -15.03 23.85
N ALA A 283 -23.99 -14.49 23.80
CA ALA A 283 -23.28 -14.02 25.00
C ALA A 283 -23.99 -12.84 25.67
N ARG A 284 -24.50 -11.86 24.91
CA ARG A 284 -25.26 -10.73 25.45
C ARG A 284 -26.57 -11.18 26.10
N ALA A 285 -27.30 -12.09 25.46
CA ALA A 285 -28.52 -12.65 26.02
C ALA A 285 -28.24 -13.35 27.35
N ARG A 286 -27.19 -14.18 27.39
CA ARG A 286 -26.79 -14.90 28.62
C ARG A 286 -26.32 -13.98 29.74
N LEU A 287 -25.62 -12.89 29.41
CA LEU A 287 -25.21 -11.88 30.39
C LEU A 287 -26.42 -11.10 30.95
N SER A 288 -27.38 -10.72 30.11
CA SER A 288 -28.62 -10.08 30.55
C SER A 288 -29.40 -10.95 31.54
N GLU A 289 -29.52 -12.25 31.27
CA GLU A 289 -30.16 -13.20 32.19
C GLU A 289 -29.45 -13.26 33.55
N LEU A 290 -28.12 -13.19 33.56
CA LEU A 290 -27.33 -13.22 34.81
C LEU A 290 -27.45 -11.90 35.58
N ASP A 291 -27.51 -10.76 34.89
CA ASP A 291 -27.73 -9.45 35.49
C ASP A 291 -29.14 -9.35 36.08
N ASP A 292 -30.17 -9.86 35.40
CA ASP A 292 -31.55 -9.90 35.89
C ASP A 292 -31.67 -10.77 37.16
N VAL A 293 -31.00 -11.93 37.18
CA VAL A 293 -30.94 -12.81 38.36
C VAL A 293 -30.17 -12.17 39.52
N ALA A 294 -29.07 -11.47 39.23
CA ALA A 294 -28.29 -10.76 40.25
C ALA A 294 -29.08 -9.57 40.85
N MET A 295 -29.84 -8.83 40.02
CA MET A 295 -30.72 -7.75 40.47
C MET A 295 -31.90 -8.27 41.30
N ALA A 296 -32.47 -9.42 40.95
CA ALA A 296 -33.54 -10.05 41.72
C ALA A 296 -33.07 -10.62 43.08
N ALA A 297 -31.77 -10.95 43.20
CA ALA A 297 -31.16 -11.46 44.43
C ALA A 297 -30.62 -10.36 45.37
N ALA A 298 -30.68 -9.08 44.97
CA ALA A 298 -30.23 -7.98 45.80
C ALA A 298 -31.21 -7.75 46.97
N PRO A 299 -30.73 -7.62 48.22
CA PRO A 299 -31.61 -7.33 49.35
C PRO A 299 -32.29 -5.97 49.17
N PRO A 300 -33.56 -5.81 49.60
CA PRO A 300 -34.25 -4.53 49.50
C PRO A 300 -33.45 -3.44 50.25
N PRO A 301 -33.49 -2.18 49.78
CA PRO A 301 -32.83 -1.09 50.48
C PRO A 301 -33.34 -1.03 51.93
N PRO A 302 -32.46 -0.74 52.91
CA PRO A 302 -32.88 -0.67 54.30
C PRO A 302 -33.98 0.39 54.46
N ASP A 303 -35.06 0.03 55.16
CA ASP A 303 -36.12 0.97 55.53
C ASP A 303 -35.48 2.11 56.33
N THR A 304 -35.56 3.31 55.77
CA THR A 304 -35.19 4.53 56.50
C THR A 304 -36.31 4.79 57.51
N ASP A 305 -36.15 4.26 58.72
CA ASP A 305 -36.91 4.74 59.88
C ASP A 305 -36.66 6.24 60.02
N ASN A 306 -37.73 7.02 59.84
CA ASN A 306 -37.75 8.47 59.97
C ASN A 306 -37.83 8.81 61.47
N PRO A 307 -36.78 9.33 62.12
CA PRO A 307 -36.85 9.72 63.51
C PRO A 307 -37.23 11.20 63.55
N ASP A 308 -38.51 11.50 63.39
CA ASP A 308 -39.05 12.83 63.69
C ASP A 308 -40.54 12.71 64.05
N SER A 309 -40.78 12.11 65.20
CA SER A 309 -42.04 12.24 65.94
C SER A 309 -41.77 12.05 67.43
N ASP A 310 -41.13 13.01 68.06
CA ASP A 310 -41.38 13.38 69.47
C ASP A 310 -40.56 14.61 69.85
N GLU A 311 -41.20 15.78 69.82
CA GLU A 311 -41.06 16.80 70.88
C GLU A 311 -42.21 17.82 70.73
N THR A 312 -43.29 17.55 71.46
CA THR A 312 -44.25 18.58 71.92
C THR A 312 -43.80 19.09 73.27
N ASP A 313 -43.55 20.40 73.38
CA ASP A 313 -44.22 21.33 74.32
C ASP A 313 -43.78 22.78 74.10
#